data_AF-A0A820F0D3-F1
#
_entry.id   AF-A0A820F0D3-F1
#
_cell.length_a   1.000
_cell.length_b   1.000
_cell.length_c   1.000
_cell.angle_alpha   90.00
_cell.angle_beta   90.00
_cell.angle_gamma   90.00
#
_symmetry.space_group_name_H-M   'P 1'
#
loop_
_entity.id
_entity.type
_entity.pdbx_description
1 polymer ?
#
loop_
_entity_poly.entity_id
_entity_poly.type
_entity_poly.pdbx_seq_one_letter_code
_entity_poly.pdbx_strand_id
1 'polypeptide(L)'
;QARLESLNQYTDFNKYLVYILTKLIDEQEATRSLSGLILKNNAKSHYEKFPDDVRLYIKQECLSALGDRSPLIRATVGILITTIVTKGSLEQWPSLLEHLYTCLDSPNINLCEGAFGALQKICQDSADQLENAPSQPLNVLIPKFIQFFLHSQPKIRSHAIA
;
A
#
# COMPACT_ATOMS: atom_id res chain seq x y z
N GLN A 1 -21.09 -1.76 14.97
CA GLN A 1 -20.11 -2.87 15.04
C GLN A 1 -20.70 -4.25 14.72
N ALA A 2 -21.72 -4.75 15.44
CA ALA A 2 -22.15 -6.16 15.37
C ALA A 2 -22.43 -6.73 13.95
N ARG A 3 -23.01 -5.95 13.03
CA ARG A 3 -23.27 -6.39 11.65
C ARG A 3 -22.01 -6.47 10.77
N LEU A 4 -20.97 -5.70 11.08
CA LEU A 4 -19.67 -5.80 10.38
C LEU A 4 -18.89 -7.03 10.85
N GLU A 5 -18.98 -7.36 12.14
CA GLU A 5 -18.35 -8.56 12.71
C GLU A 5 -18.95 -9.84 12.14
N SER A 6 -20.27 -9.88 11.90
CA SER A 6 -20.90 -11.03 11.24
C SER A 6 -20.48 -11.17 9.77
N LEU A 7 -20.23 -10.06 9.06
CA LEU A 7 -19.78 -10.10 7.67
C LEU A 7 -18.32 -10.55 7.51
N ASN A 8 -17.48 -10.36 8.52
CA ASN A 8 -16.10 -10.86 8.54
C ASN A 8 -16.01 -12.40 8.48
N GLN A 9 -17.12 -13.12 8.68
CA GLN A 9 -17.20 -14.57 8.51
C GLN A 9 -17.17 -15.00 7.04
N TYR A 10 -17.49 -14.09 6.11
CA TYR A 10 -17.45 -14.37 4.68
C TYR A 10 -16.08 -14.02 4.10
N THR A 11 -15.43 -15.02 3.49
CA THR A 11 -14.10 -14.89 2.88
C THR A 11 -14.03 -13.77 1.84
N ASP A 12 -15.11 -13.55 1.09
CA ASP A 12 -15.18 -12.54 0.03
C ASP A 12 -15.50 -11.13 0.53
N PHE A 13 -15.89 -10.93 1.79
CA PHE A 13 -16.22 -9.61 2.32
C PHE A 13 -15.05 -8.62 2.14
N ASN A 14 -13.81 -9.10 2.36
CA ASN A 14 -12.61 -8.30 2.17
C ASN A 14 -12.35 -7.93 0.70
N LYS A 15 -12.79 -8.78 -0.26
CA LYS A 15 -12.73 -8.45 -1.70
C LYS A 15 -13.68 -7.30 -2.04
N TYR A 16 -14.88 -7.27 -1.45
CA TYR A 16 -15.80 -6.14 -1.63
C TYR A 16 -15.26 -4.86 -1.03
N LEU A 17 -14.64 -4.91 0.15
CA LEU A 17 -14.06 -3.72 0.79
C LEU A 17 -12.95 -3.08 -0.07
N VAL A 18 -12.04 -3.90 -0.62
CA VAL A 18 -11.00 -3.40 -1.51
C VAL A 18 -11.59 -2.92 -2.84
N TYR A 19 -12.59 -3.61 -3.39
CA TYR A 19 -13.29 -3.16 -4.60
C TYR A 19 -13.95 -1.79 -4.43
N ILE A 20 -14.63 -1.54 -3.30
CA ILE A 20 -15.21 -0.23 -2.98
C ILE A 20 -14.10 0.83 -2.91
N LEU A 21 -12.96 0.50 -2.29
CA LEU A 21 -11.83 1.41 -2.19
C LEU A 21 -11.26 1.77 -3.56
N THR A 22 -11.06 0.80 -4.45
CA THR A 22 -10.22 0.94 -5.64
C THR A 22 -10.97 1.07 -6.97
N LYS A 23 -12.20 0.53 -7.07
CA LYS A 23 -12.94 0.43 -8.34
C LYS A 23 -14.20 1.28 -8.42
N LEU A 24 -14.88 1.55 -7.29
CA LEU A 24 -16.05 2.43 -7.27
C LEU A 24 -15.64 3.92 -7.30
N ILE A 25 -15.04 4.34 -8.42
CA ILE A 25 -14.47 5.68 -8.57
C ILE A 25 -15.50 6.82 -8.51
N ASP A 26 -16.77 6.53 -8.78
CA ASP A 26 -17.89 7.49 -8.73
C ASP A 26 -18.47 7.65 -7.31
N GLU A 27 -18.05 6.81 -6.36
CA GLU A 27 -18.50 6.87 -4.97
C GLU A 27 -17.71 7.93 -4.17
N GLN A 28 -18.28 8.42 -3.08
CA GLN A 28 -17.63 9.44 -2.26
C GLN A 28 -16.29 8.97 -1.69
N GLU A 29 -15.28 9.84 -1.73
CA GLU A 29 -13.93 9.53 -1.22
C GLU A 29 -13.94 9.06 0.25
N ALA A 30 -14.84 9.62 1.07
CA ALA A 30 -15.03 9.23 2.46
C ALA A 30 -15.53 7.78 2.59
N THR A 31 -16.50 7.38 1.77
CA THR A 31 -17.04 6.00 1.73
C THR A 31 -15.97 5.01 1.28
N ARG A 32 -15.26 5.33 0.18
CA ARG A 32 -14.16 4.52 -0.34
C ARG A 32 -13.03 4.37 0.68
N SER A 33 -12.63 5.46 1.33
CA SER A 33 -11.60 5.43 2.37
C SER A 33 -12.05 4.62 3.59
N LEU A 34 -13.30 4.76 4.02
CA LEU A 34 -13.86 3.99 5.14
C LEU A 34 -13.82 2.48 4.85
N SER A 35 -14.15 2.03 3.63
CA SER A 35 -14.06 0.60 3.29
C SER A 35 -12.62 0.10 3.40
N GLY A 36 -11.64 0.89 2.94
CA GLY A 36 -10.22 0.59 3.08
C GLY A 36 -9.76 0.52 4.54
N LEU A 37 -10.25 1.42 5.40
CA LEU A 37 -9.93 1.41 6.83
C LEU A 37 -10.54 0.21 7.57
N ILE A 38 -11.75 -0.21 7.19
CA ILE A 38 -12.35 -1.46 7.70
C ILE A 38 -11.50 -2.65 7.27
N LEU A 39 -11.12 -2.73 5.99
CA LEU A 39 -10.25 -3.79 5.48
C LEU A 39 -8.90 -3.83 6.20
N LYS A 40 -8.33 -2.66 6.49
CA LYS A 40 -7.07 -2.55 7.24
C LYS A 40 -7.20 -3.12 8.64
N ASN A 41 -8.30 -2.86 9.34
CA ASN A 41 -8.55 -3.45 10.66
C ASN A 41 -8.71 -4.97 10.57
N ASN A 42 -9.40 -5.47 9.54
CA ASN A 42 -9.54 -6.90 9.30
C ASN A 42 -8.19 -7.58 9.03
N ALA A 43 -7.37 -7.00 8.15
CA ALA A 43 -6.02 -7.48 7.87
C ALA A 43 -5.15 -7.44 9.14
N LYS A 44 -5.18 -6.34 9.89
CA LYS A 44 -4.41 -6.22 11.15
C LYS A 44 -4.69 -7.36 12.13
N SER A 45 -5.93 -7.82 12.21
CA SER A 45 -6.36 -8.85 13.15
C SER A 45 -6.28 -10.28 12.61
N HIS A 46 -6.49 -10.48 11.30
CA HIS A 46 -6.80 -11.80 10.73
C HIS A 46 -6.13 -12.09 9.39
N TYR A 47 -5.11 -11.33 8.98
CA TYR A 47 -4.47 -11.50 7.68
C TYR A 47 -4.00 -12.95 7.40
N GLU A 48 -3.43 -13.62 8.39
CA GLU A 48 -2.99 -15.03 8.30
C GLU A 48 -4.14 -16.03 8.04
N LYS A 49 -5.39 -15.63 8.30
CA LYS A 49 -6.58 -16.45 8.02
C LYS A 49 -7.19 -16.16 6.65
N PHE A 50 -6.74 -15.11 5.97
CA PHE A 50 -7.26 -14.80 4.65
C PHE A 50 -6.83 -15.90 3.67
N PRO A 51 -7.76 -16.43 2.84
CA PRO A 51 -7.42 -17.27 1.71
C PRO A 51 -6.42 -16.59 0.76
N ASP A 52 -5.57 -17.37 0.09
CA ASP A 52 -4.52 -16.83 -0.77
C ASP A 52 -5.07 -16.05 -1.96
N ASP A 53 -6.20 -16.46 -2.52
CA ASP A 53 -6.89 -15.75 -3.60
C ASP A 53 -7.39 -14.37 -3.13
N VAL A 54 -7.90 -14.28 -1.90
CA VAL A 54 -8.32 -13.01 -1.28
C VAL A 54 -7.11 -12.11 -1.06
N ARG A 55 -6.00 -12.65 -0.52
CA ARG A 55 -4.75 -11.89 -0.32
C ARG A 55 -4.22 -11.36 -1.65
N LEU A 56 -4.14 -12.23 -2.66
CA LEU A 56 -3.64 -11.86 -3.98
C LEU A 56 -4.50 -10.76 -4.61
N TYR A 57 -5.82 -10.88 -4.53
CA TYR A 57 -6.74 -9.86 -5.03
C TYR A 57 -6.53 -8.52 -4.33
N ILE A 58 -6.48 -8.49 -2.99
CA ILE A 58 -6.24 -7.24 -2.24
C ILE A 58 -4.90 -6.62 -2.63
N LYS A 59 -3.84 -7.42 -2.75
CA LYS A 59 -2.50 -6.96 -3.15
C LYS A 59 -2.55 -6.28 -4.53
N GLN A 60 -3.14 -6.94 -5.52
CA GLN A 60 -3.26 -6.41 -6.89
C GLN A 60 -4.06 -5.11 -6.93
N GLU A 61 -5.19 -5.07 -6.22
CA GLU A 61 -6.05 -3.91 -6.17
C GLU A 61 -5.37 -2.72 -5.51
N CYS A 62 -4.65 -2.93 -4.39
CA CYS A 62 -3.85 -1.89 -3.74
C CYS A 62 -2.80 -1.31 -4.70
N LEU A 63 -2.03 -2.16 -5.40
CA LEU A 63 -1.03 -1.67 -6.34
C LEU A 63 -1.65 -0.86 -7.48
N SER A 64 -2.81 -1.30 -8.00
CA SER A 64 -3.52 -0.57 -9.06
C SER A 64 -4.02 0.81 -8.64
N ALA A 65 -4.28 1.00 -7.34
CA ALA A 65 -4.81 2.25 -6.77
C ALA A 65 -3.74 3.15 -6.12
N LEU A 66 -2.45 2.80 -6.21
CA LEU A 66 -1.36 3.63 -5.71
C LEU A 66 -1.36 5.05 -6.31
N GLY A 67 -1.77 5.17 -7.58
CA GLY A 67 -1.85 6.43 -8.31
C GLY A 67 -3.24 7.06 -8.34
N ASP A 68 -4.14 6.73 -7.41
CA ASP A 68 -5.49 7.32 -7.35
C ASP A 68 -5.43 8.85 -7.33
N ARG A 69 -6.42 9.53 -7.92
CA ARG A 69 -6.47 10.99 -7.99
C ARG A 69 -6.65 11.62 -6.61
N SER A 70 -7.40 10.98 -5.72
CA SER A 70 -7.63 11.44 -4.36
C SER A 70 -6.41 11.15 -3.46
N PRO A 71 -5.82 12.17 -2.82
CA PRO A 71 -4.77 11.96 -1.83
C PRO A 71 -5.22 11.10 -0.65
N LEU A 72 -6.51 11.18 -0.28
CA LEU A 72 -7.08 10.39 0.81
C LEU A 72 -7.06 8.90 0.44
N ILE A 73 -7.46 8.55 -0.78
CA ILE A 73 -7.44 7.16 -1.25
C ILE A 73 -6.01 6.64 -1.35
N ARG A 74 -5.06 7.42 -1.90
CA ARG A 74 -3.64 7.03 -1.92
C ARG A 74 -3.10 6.78 -0.53
N ALA A 75 -3.43 7.63 0.45
CA ALA A 75 -3.02 7.44 1.84
C ALA A 75 -3.59 6.13 2.43
N THR A 76 -4.88 5.86 2.22
CA THR A 76 -5.53 4.63 2.69
C THR A 76 -4.96 3.37 2.04
N VAL A 77 -4.68 3.41 0.73
CA VAL A 77 -4.00 2.33 0.00
C VAL A 77 -2.59 2.10 0.56
N GLY A 78 -1.81 3.15 0.77
CA GLY A 78 -0.47 3.04 1.35
C GLY A 78 -0.48 2.44 2.77
N ILE A 79 -1.48 2.79 3.59
CA ILE A 79 -1.69 2.19 4.91
C ILE A 79 -2.02 0.69 4.79
N LEU A 80 -2.87 0.29 3.83
CA LEU A 80 -3.19 -1.12 3.59
C LEU A 80 -1.98 -1.92 3.15
N ILE A 81 -1.20 -1.41 2.20
CA ILE A 81 0.05 -2.04 1.75
C ILE A 81 0.99 -2.28 2.93
N THR A 82 1.22 -1.24 3.74
CA THR A 82 2.10 -1.34 4.91
C THR A 82 1.55 -2.34 5.93
N THR A 83 0.24 -2.32 6.19
CA THR A 83 -0.41 -3.28 7.09
C THR A 83 -0.22 -4.73 6.62
N ILE A 84 -0.31 -4.97 5.31
CA ILE A 84 -0.08 -6.30 4.73
C ILE A 84 1.38 -6.74 4.93
N VAL A 85 2.35 -5.84 4.70
CA VAL A 85 3.78 -6.13 4.92
C VAL A 85 4.06 -6.42 6.39
N THR A 86 3.53 -5.62 7.31
CA THR A 86 3.74 -5.81 8.75
C THR A 86 3.10 -7.11 9.27
N LYS A 87 2.01 -7.59 8.63
CA LYS A 87 1.26 -8.77 9.10
C LYS A 87 1.61 -10.08 8.40
N GLY A 88 2.12 -10.03 7.18
CA GLY A 88 2.65 -11.22 6.49
C GLY A 88 4.15 -11.27 6.67
N SER A 89 4.84 -10.60 5.76
CA SER A 89 6.24 -10.16 5.78
C SER A 89 6.51 -9.58 4.39
N LEU A 90 7.64 -8.91 4.22
CA LEU A 90 8.10 -8.48 2.91
C LEU A 90 8.42 -9.68 1.99
N GLU A 91 8.94 -10.78 2.55
CA GLU A 91 9.25 -12.02 1.83
C GLU A 91 8.00 -12.70 1.24
N GLN A 92 6.85 -12.56 1.90
CA GLN A 92 5.55 -13.04 1.38
C GLN A 92 4.99 -12.15 0.27
N TRP A 93 5.64 -11.03 -0.07
CA TRP A 93 5.28 -10.18 -1.19
C TRP A 93 6.53 -9.69 -1.94
N PRO A 94 7.28 -10.60 -2.58
CA PRO A 94 8.62 -10.30 -3.10
C PRO A 94 8.62 -9.24 -4.22
N SER A 95 7.53 -9.17 -5.00
CA SER A 95 7.40 -8.20 -6.10
C SER A 95 7.04 -6.78 -5.65
N LEU A 96 6.74 -6.56 -4.37
CA LEU A 96 6.25 -5.26 -3.89
C LEU A 96 7.29 -4.15 -4.09
N LEU A 97 8.53 -4.35 -3.62
CA LEU A 97 9.55 -3.31 -3.67
C LEU A 97 9.96 -2.99 -5.10
N GLU A 98 10.08 -4.00 -5.97
CA GLU A 98 10.39 -3.81 -7.38
C GLU A 98 9.28 -3.00 -8.08
N HIS A 99 8.02 -3.30 -7.78
CA HIS A 99 6.89 -2.54 -8.31
C HIS A 99 6.92 -1.08 -7.83
N LEU A 100 7.08 -0.85 -6.52
CA LEU A 100 7.14 0.49 -5.94
C LEU A 100 8.33 1.29 -6.49
N TYR A 101 9.50 0.65 -6.64
CA TYR A 101 10.69 1.24 -7.26
C TYR A 101 10.39 1.73 -8.67
N THR A 102 9.76 0.89 -9.49
CA THR A 102 9.39 1.22 -10.87
C THR A 102 8.38 2.36 -10.92
N CYS A 103 7.43 2.40 -9.98
CA CYS A 103 6.45 3.48 -9.89
C CYS A 103 7.08 4.86 -9.62
N LEU A 104 8.26 4.92 -9.01
CA LEU A 104 8.96 6.20 -8.78
C LEU A 104 9.35 6.89 -10.09
N ASP A 105 9.63 6.11 -11.14
CA ASP A 105 9.98 6.63 -12.47
C ASP A 105 8.77 7.01 -13.32
N SER A 106 7.56 6.85 -12.79
CA SER A 106 6.34 7.16 -13.54
C SER A 106 6.21 8.66 -13.80
N PRO A 107 5.84 9.08 -15.03
CA PRO A 107 5.48 10.48 -15.29
C PRO A 107 4.18 10.89 -14.59
N ASN A 108 3.38 9.91 -14.12
CA ASN A 108 2.21 10.19 -13.30
C ASN A 108 2.64 10.54 -11.87
N ILE A 109 2.55 11.84 -11.57
CA ILE A 109 2.90 12.41 -10.26
C ILE A 109 2.17 11.73 -9.11
N ASN A 110 0.89 11.40 -9.28
CA ASN A 110 0.10 10.74 -8.22
C ASN A 110 0.62 9.33 -7.95
N LEU A 111 1.06 8.60 -8.98
CA LEU A 111 1.63 7.27 -8.83
C LEU A 111 3.02 7.34 -8.16
N CYS A 112 3.87 8.26 -8.61
CA CYS A 112 5.18 8.51 -7.98
C CYS A 112 5.02 8.89 -6.50
N GLU A 113 4.11 9.83 -6.18
CA GLU A 113 3.80 10.23 -4.81
C GLU A 113 3.23 9.07 -3.98
N GLY A 114 2.30 8.29 -4.54
CA GLY A 114 1.72 7.13 -3.85
C GLY A 114 2.77 6.06 -3.54
N ALA A 115 3.67 5.79 -4.49
CA ALA A 115 4.76 4.84 -4.30
C ALA A 115 5.76 5.32 -3.23
N PHE A 116 6.16 6.59 -3.27
CA PHE A 116 6.96 7.20 -2.20
C PHE A 116 6.25 7.11 -0.84
N GLY A 117 4.97 7.44 -0.79
CA GLY A 117 4.18 7.40 0.44
C GLY A 117 4.01 5.99 1.02
N ALA A 118 4.06 4.95 0.19
CA ALA A 118 4.09 3.55 0.62
C ALA A 118 5.50 3.14 1.07
N LEU A 119 6.54 3.45 0.29
CA LEU A 119 7.94 3.15 0.62
C LEU A 119 8.34 3.80 1.94
N GLN A 120 8.00 5.06 2.17
CA GLN A 120 8.26 5.76 3.42
C GLN A 120 7.67 4.99 4.62
N LYS A 121 6.42 4.53 4.52
CA LYS A 121 5.77 3.78 5.59
C LYS A 121 6.39 2.40 5.79
N ILE A 122 6.79 1.72 4.71
CA ILE A 122 7.51 0.44 4.81
C ILE A 122 8.86 0.64 5.49
N CYS A 123 9.60 1.69 5.14
CA CYS A 123 10.85 2.06 5.80
C CYS A 123 10.63 2.37 7.28
N GLN A 124 9.52 3.01 7.65
CA GLN A 124 9.20 3.33 9.04
C GLN A 124 8.75 2.10 9.86
N ASP A 125 7.80 1.33 9.34
CA ASP A 125 7.12 0.26 10.08
C ASP A 125 7.79 -1.11 9.90
N SER A 126 8.75 -1.24 8.99
CA SER A 126 9.40 -2.51 8.63
C SER A 126 10.88 -2.35 8.27
N ALA A 127 11.57 -1.37 8.89
CA ALA A 127 13.01 -1.13 8.76
C ALA A 127 13.82 -2.41 8.95
N ASP A 128 13.57 -3.16 10.03
CA ASP A 128 14.28 -4.41 10.33
C ASP A 128 14.15 -5.45 9.21
N GLN A 129 13.00 -5.52 8.54
CA GLN A 129 12.81 -6.44 7.41
C GLN A 129 13.60 -6.01 6.18
N LEU A 130 13.74 -4.70 5.94
CA LEU A 130 14.52 -4.15 4.83
C LEU A 130 16.03 -4.32 5.05
N GLU A 131 16.49 -4.09 6.27
CA GLU A 131 17.91 -4.20 6.64
C GLU A 131 18.40 -5.65 6.61
N ASN A 132 17.58 -6.58 7.09
CA ASN A 132 17.95 -8.00 7.19
C ASN A 132 17.53 -8.82 5.96
N ALA A 133 16.87 -8.23 4.97
CA ALA A 133 16.46 -8.94 3.76
C ALA A 133 17.68 -9.44 2.96
N PRO A 134 17.72 -10.72 2.56
CA PRO A 134 18.82 -11.27 1.76
C PRO A 134 19.04 -10.56 0.41
N SER A 135 17.97 -9.95 -0.14
CA SER A 135 18.02 -9.19 -1.39
C SER A 135 18.70 -7.81 -1.25
N GLN A 136 19.03 -7.39 -0.01
CA GLN A 136 19.64 -6.10 0.30
C GLN A 136 18.95 -4.92 -0.43
N PRO A 137 17.62 -4.77 -0.30
CA PRO A 137 16.84 -3.82 -1.11
C PRO A 137 17.29 -2.37 -0.91
N LEU A 138 17.82 -2.03 0.27
CA LEU A 138 18.32 -0.70 0.61
C LEU A 138 19.48 -0.25 -0.31
N ASN A 139 20.29 -1.18 -0.81
CA ASN A 139 21.41 -0.87 -1.72
C ASN A 139 20.94 -0.28 -3.06
N VAL A 140 19.69 -0.52 -3.45
CA VAL A 140 19.10 0.00 -4.69
C VAL A 140 18.13 1.15 -4.39
N LEU A 141 17.37 1.07 -3.29
CA LEU A 141 16.39 2.09 -2.90
C LEU A 141 17.05 3.40 -2.46
N ILE A 142 18.11 3.36 -1.65
CA ILE A 142 18.76 4.59 -1.14
C ILE A 142 19.34 5.43 -2.28
N PRO A 143 20.15 4.89 -3.21
CA PRO A 143 20.63 5.66 -4.35
C PRO A 143 19.49 6.25 -5.19
N LYS A 144 18.38 5.51 -5.33
CA LYS A 144 17.19 5.98 -6.04
C LYS A 144 16.58 7.19 -5.34
N PHE A 145 16.38 7.15 -4.03
CA PHE A 145 15.83 8.29 -3.27
C PHE A 145 16.69 9.54 -3.41
N ILE A 146 18.01 9.40 -3.36
CA ILE A 146 18.96 10.53 -3.53
C ILE A 146 18.77 11.22 -4.89
N GLN A 147 18.45 10.50 -5.97
CA GLN A 147 18.19 11.10 -7.29
C GLN A 147 16.99 12.06 -7.26
N PHE A 148 16.02 11.84 -6.37
CA PHE A 148 14.83 12.69 -6.24
C PHE A 148 15.06 13.93 -5.36
N PHE A 149 16.23 14.11 -4.73
CA PHE A 149 16.51 15.30 -3.92
C PHE A 149 16.53 16.59 -4.75
N LEU A 150 16.80 16.47 -6.05
CA LEU A 150 16.81 17.59 -7.00
C LEU A 150 15.57 17.60 -7.90
N HIS A 151 14.54 16.81 -7.58
CA HIS A 151 13.33 16.73 -8.38
C HIS A 151 12.63 18.08 -8.48
N SER A 152 12.06 18.42 -9.64
CA SER A 152 11.44 19.73 -9.90
C SER A 152 10.30 20.04 -8.92
N GLN A 153 9.56 19.02 -8.49
CA GLN A 153 8.43 19.15 -7.58
C GLN A 153 8.84 19.10 -6.10
N PRO A 154 8.54 20.14 -5.29
CA PRO A 154 8.89 20.19 -3.86
C PRO A 154 8.36 19.03 -3.04
N LYS A 155 7.14 18.58 -3.33
CA LYS A 155 6.49 17.49 -2.59
C LYS A 155 7.23 16.16 -2.75
N ILE A 156 7.68 15.85 -3.97
CA ILE A 156 8.48 14.65 -4.25
C ILE A 156 9.84 14.72 -3.56
N ARG A 157 10.49 15.90 -3.56
CA ARG A 157 11.74 16.09 -2.80
C ARG A 157 11.54 15.82 -1.31
N SER A 158 10.44 16.29 -0.73
CA SER A 158 10.12 16.05 0.69
C SER A 158 9.97 14.57 0.99
N HIS A 159 9.32 13.80 0.12
CA HIS A 159 9.17 12.36 0.30
C HIS A 159 10.47 11.57 0.12
N ALA A 160 11.41 12.06 -0.68
CA ALA A 160 12.69 11.39 -0.87
C ALA A 160 13.60 11.48 0.38
N ILE A 161 13.43 12.52 1.19
CA ILE A 161 14.25 12.79 2.39
C ILE A 161 13.65 12.18 3.65
N ALA A 162 12.31 12.18 3.75
CA ALA A 162 11.55 11.84 4.95
C ALA A 162 11.28 10.33 5.09
#